data_AF-A0A2V7IZ37-F1
#
_entry.id   AF-A0A2V7IZ37-F1
#
_cell.length_a   1.000
_cell.length_b   1.000
_cell.length_c   1.000
_cell.angle_alpha   90.00
_cell.angle_beta   90.00
_cell.angle_gamma   90.00
#
_symmetry.space_group_name_H-M   'P 1'
#
loop_
_entity.id
_entity.type
_entity.pdbx_description
1 polymer ?
#
loop_
_entity_poly.entity_id
_entity_poly.type
_entity_poly.pdbx_seq_one_letter_code
_entity_poly.pdbx_strand_id
1 'polypeptide(L)'
;MSRSRWMFAMVAALSVGAACSDNPTSGSARAGTLTLRLTTPHADDGAMTFEVRGAPIDGATAVDASLRLFTRRVDGSTMVGAVVGNLANGAVVTLHVPDVGAAARYTATVLEMANRQDQLRASLAGYALTVAP
;
A
#
# COMPACT_ATOMS: atom_id res chain seq x y z
N MET A 1 -59.57 23.35 36.62
CA MET A 1 -60.66 22.43 36.19
C MET A 1 -60.06 21.51 35.13
N SER A 2 -59.62 20.31 35.53
CA SER A 2 -60.37 19.05 35.42
C SER A 2 -60.04 18.27 34.14
N ARG A 3 -59.14 17.29 34.32
CA ARG A 3 -59.21 15.91 33.79
C ARG A 3 -58.97 15.70 32.29
N SER A 4 -57.88 15.00 31.98
CA SER A 4 -58.04 13.63 31.45
C SER A 4 -56.72 12.86 31.53
N ARG A 5 -56.80 11.70 32.19
CA ARG A 5 -55.77 10.66 32.22
C ARG A 5 -56.06 9.77 31.01
N TRP A 6 -55.07 9.52 30.16
CA TRP A 6 -55.14 8.37 29.27
C TRP A 6 -53.88 7.52 29.37
N MET A 7 -54.17 6.24 29.52
CA MET A 7 -53.32 5.14 29.95
C MET A 7 -52.91 4.35 28.71
N PHE A 8 -51.67 3.85 28.72
CA PHE A 8 -51.16 2.66 28.01
C PHE A 8 -51.27 2.60 26.47
N ALA A 9 -50.11 2.46 25.81
CA ALA A 9 -49.82 1.27 24.98
C ALA A 9 -48.33 1.20 24.61
N MET A 10 -47.65 0.21 25.17
CA MET A 10 -46.33 -0.25 24.77
C MET A 10 -46.48 -1.06 23.47
N VAL A 11 -45.80 -0.66 22.41
CA VAL A 11 -45.63 -1.50 21.21
C VAL A 11 -44.14 -1.75 21.02
N ALA A 12 -43.72 -2.94 21.43
CA ALA A 12 -42.46 -3.53 21.03
C ALA A 12 -42.61 -4.00 19.58
N ALA A 13 -41.87 -3.38 18.65
CA ALA A 13 -41.74 -3.88 17.29
C ALA A 13 -40.45 -4.71 17.19
N LEU A 14 -40.67 -6.01 17.09
CA LEU A 14 -39.72 -7.05 16.76
C LEU A 14 -39.11 -6.85 15.35
N SER A 15 -37.80 -7.11 15.27
CA SER A 15 -37.06 -7.78 14.18
C SER A 15 -37.18 -7.29 12.73
N VAL A 16 -36.04 -6.92 12.12
CA VAL A 16 -35.29 -7.80 11.20
C VAL A 16 -33.80 -7.45 11.30
N GLY A 17 -33.01 -8.36 11.87
CA GLY A 17 -31.56 -8.32 11.71
C GLY A 17 -31.24 -8.61 10.25
N ALA A 18 -30.67 -7.64 9.54
CA ALA A 18 -30.00 -7.88 8.27
C ALA A 18 -28.71 -8.65 8.57
N ALA A 19 -28.85 -9.96 8.80
CA ALA A 19 -27.76 -10.90 8.65
C ALA A 19 -27.49 -11.02 7.15
N CYS A 20 -26.64 -10.14 6.62
CA CYS A 20 -26.03 -10.36 5.33
C CYS A 20 -25.22 -11.66 5.44
N SER A 21 -25.73 -12.71 4.82
CA SER A 21 -25.11 -14.02 4.77
C SER A 21 -23.71 -13.90 4.16
N ASP A 22 -22.69 -14.23 4.95
CA ASP A 22 -21.37 -14.55 4.44
C ASP A 22 -21.48 -15.82 3.59
N ASN A 23 -21.62 -15.64 2.27
CA ASN A 23 -21.27 -16.68 1.33
C ASN A 23 -19.75 -16.68 1.21
N PRO A 24 -19.03 -17.75 1.59
CA PRO A 24 -17.60 -17.86 1.28
C PRO A 24 -17.47 -18.17 -0.21
N THR A 25 -17.59 -17.13 -1.04
CA THR A 25 -17.07 -17.17 -2.41
C THR A 25 -15.55 -17.24 -2.31
N SER A 26 -14.97 -18.26 -2.97
CA SER A 26 -13.54 -18.45 -3.20
C SER A 26 -12.74 -17.13 -3.18
N GLY A 27 -11.90 -16.95 -2.16
CA GLY A 27 -10.89 -15.89 -2.05
C GLY A 27 -11.41 -14.45 -2.15
N SER A 28 -12.07 -13.94 -1.11
CA SER A 28 -12.37 -12.51 -1.02
C SER A 28 -11.06 -11.71 -0.99
N ALA A 29 -10.93 -10.73 -1.89
CA ALA A 29 -9.84 -9.76 -1.89
C ALA A 29 -9.64 -9.18 -0.49
N ARG A 30 -8.40 -9.22 0.02
CA ARG A 30 -8.07 -8.73 1.38
C ARG A 30 -7.19 -7.50 1.29
N ALA A 31 -7.77 -6.34 1.62
CA ALA A 31 -7.01 -5.11 1.73
C ALA A 31 -5.89 -5.23 2.78
N GLY A 32 -4.76 -4.60 2.50
CA GLY A 32 -3.60 -4.66 3.36
C GLY A 32 -2.40 -3.97 2.75
N THR A 33 -1.22 -4.39 3.19
CA THR A 33 0.04 -3.79 2.79
C THR A 33 0.95 -4.80 2.12
N LEU A 34 1.70 -4.35 1.12
CA LEU A 34 2.85 -5.05 0.57
C LEU A 34 4.09 -4.17 0.79
N THR A 35 5.27 -4.78 0.82
CA THR A 35 6.54 -4.10 1.04
C THR A 35 7.38 -4.16 -0.23
N LEU A 36 7.87 -3.01 -0.69
CA LEU A 36 8.96 -2.94 -1.66
C LEU A 36 10.28 -3.11 -0.92
N ARG A 37 11.07 -4.10 -1.35
CA ARG A 37 12.38 -4.40 -0.78
C ARG A 37 13.48 -4.17 -1.80
N LEU A 38 14.41 -3.29 -1.47
CA LEU A 38 15.59 -2.96 -2.24
C LEU A 38 16.71 -3.96 -1.94
N THR A 39 17.33 -4.47 -3.00
CA THR A 39 18.68 -5.02 -2.98
C THR A 39 19.60 -3.98 -3.61
N THR A 40 20.66 -3.58 -2.90
CA THR A 40 21.69 -2.68 -3.40
C THR A 40 23.09 -3.27 -3.19
N PRO A 41 24.00 -3.15 -4.18
CA PRO A 41 25.40 -3.50 -4.03
C PRO A 41 26.24 -2.40 -3.38
N HIS A 42 25.68 -1.22 -3.08
CA HIS A 42 26.42 -0.08 -2.53
C HIS A 42 25.90 0.34 -1.16
N ALA A 43 26.83 0.70 -0.28
CA ALA A 43 26.51 1.15 1.08
C ALA A 43 26.25 2.67 1.15
N ASP A 44 26.36 3.39 0.03
CA ASP A 44 26.28 4.85 -0.08
C ASP A 44 25.13 5.37 -0.95
N ASP A 45 24.12 4.56 -1.25
CA ASP A 45 22.95 5.03 -1.97
C ASP A 45 22.12 6.04 -1.16
N GLY A 46 21.66 7.06 -1.88
CA GLY A 46 20.96 8.23 -1.35
C GLY A 46 19.60 8.48 -1.98
N ALA A 47 19.40 8.05 -3.23
CA ALA A 47 18.12 8.20 -3.91
C ALA A 47 17.87 7.09 -4.93
N MET A 48 16.60 6.76 -5.13
CA MET A 48 16.11 5.78 -6.10
C MET A 48 14.86 6.32 -6.79
N THR A 49 14.80 6.28 -8.12
CA THR A 49 13.52 6.32 -8.85
C THR A 49 13.12 4.90 -9.21
N PHE A 50 11.82 4.61 -9.10
CA PHE A 50 11.30 3.27 -9.32
C PHE A 50 9.92 3.29 -9.95
N GLU A 51 9.54 2.17 -10.54
CA GLU A 51 8.22 1.92 -11.08
C GLU A 51 7.65 0.65 -10.46
N VAL A 52 6.34 0.66 -10.19
CA VAL A 52 5.57 -0.52 -9.83
C VAL A 52 4.41 -0.66 -10.81
N ARG A 53 4.24 -1.85 -11.38
CA ARG A 53 3.12 -2.22 -12.25
C ARG A 53 2.38 -3.43 -11.67
N GLY A 54 1.07 -3.53 -11.88
CA GLY A 54 0.32 -4.72 -11.48
C GLY A 54 -1.16 -4.47 -11.18
N ALA A 55 -1.65 -5.05 -10.10
CA ALA A 55 -3.00 -4.82 -9.60
C ALA A 55 -3.15 -3.37 -9.06
N PRO A 56 -4.39 -2.90 -8.78
CA PRO A 56 -4.60 -1.56 -8.25
C PRO A 56 -3.84 -1.32 -6.95
N ILE A 57 -3.11 -0.20 -6.89
CA ILE A 57 -2.45 0.29 -5.67
C ILE A 57 -3.33 1.40 -5.11
N ASP A 58 -3.60 1.46 -3.81
CA ASP A 58 -4.38 2.55 -3.19
C ASP A 58 -3.49 3.73 -2.82
N GLY A 59 -2.27 3.45 -2.36
CA GLY A 59 -1.27 4.45 -2.00
C GLY A 59 0.07 3.82 -1.62
N ALA A 60 1.01 4.65 -1.18
CA ALA A 60 2.30 4.20 -0.71
C ALA A 60 2.89 5.15 0.34
N THR A 61 3.64 4.61 1.29
CA THR A 61 4.38 5.35 2.31
C THR A 61 5.83 4.87 2.38
N ALA A 62 6.74 5.74 2.83
CA ALA A 62 8.06 5.30 3.26
C ALA A 62 7.94 4.35 4.47
N VAL A 63 8.90 3.43 4.63
CA VAL A 63 8.88 2.47 5.76
C VAL A 63 9.17 3.11 7.12
N ASP A 64 9.92 4.22 7.13
CA ASP A 64 10.20 5.02 8.31
C ASP A 64 10.57 6.46 7.94
N ALA A 65 10.81 7.29 8.96
CA ALA A 65 11.06 8.73 8.82
C ALA A 65 12.46 9.08 8.25
N SER A 66 13.36 8.10 8.10
CA SER A 66 14.68 8.32 7.47
C SER A 66 14.58 8.40 5.95
N LEU A 67 13.46 7.98 5.38
CA LEU A 67 13.18 7.98 3.96
C LEU A 67 12.06 8.96 3.61
N ARG A 68 12.24 9.69 2.52
CA ARG A 68 11.22 10.55 1.91
C ARG A 68 10.75 9.92 0.63
N LEU A 69 9.46 9.61 0.56
CA LEU A 69 8.81 9.04 -0.61
C LEU A 69 7.99 10.10 -1.35
N PHE A 70 8.17 10.17 -2.66
CA PHE A 70 7.31 10.89 -3.58
C PHE A 70 6.73 9.89 -4.56
N THR A 71 5.43 9.96 -4.85
CA THR A 71 4.78 9.07 -5.81
C THR A 71 3.90 9.85 -6.78
N ARG A 72 3.74 9.27 -7.96
CA ARG A 72 2.77 9.68 -8.96
C ARG A 72 2.12 8.44 -9.53
N ARG A 73 0.79 8.42 -9.50
CA ARG A 73 0.01 7.44 -10.23
C ARG A 73 0.02 7.80 -11.71
N VAL A 74 0.46 6.88 -12.56
CA VAL A 74 0.41 7.04 -14.02
C VAL A 74 -0.96 6.59 -14.53
N ASP A 75 -1.45 5.45 -14.04
CA ASP A 75 -2.78 4.91 -14.34
C ASP A 75 -3.26 3.99 -13.18
N GLY A 76 -4.35 3.23 -13.38
CA GLY A 76 -4.90 2.33 -12.35
C GLY A 76 -3.97 1.20 -11.91
N SER A 77 -2.98 0.83 -12.73
CA SER A 77 -2.06 -0.30 -12.56
C SER A 77 -0.59 0.11 -12.43
N THR A 78 -0.25 1.37 -12.70
CA THR A 78 1.14 1.85 -12.78
C THR A 78 1.38 3.02 -11.83
N MET A 79 2.39 2.89 -10.97
CA MET A 79 2.88 3.94 -10.08
C MET A 79 4.37 4.16 -10.31
N VAL A 80 4.80 5.41 -10.42
CA VAL A 80 6.22 5.79 -10.38
C VAL A 80 6.48 6.50 -9.07
N GLY A 81 7.64 6.24 -8.47
CA GLY A 81 8.05 6.91 -7.23
C GLY A 81 9.52 7.27 -7.20
N ALA A 82 9.86 8.14 -6.26
CA ALA A 82 11.21 8.47 -5.88
C ALA A 82 11.35 8.34 -4.37
N VAL A 83 12.37 7.62 -3.90
CA VAL A 83 12.76 7.56 -2.49
C VAL A 83 14.08 8.28 -2.33
N VAL A 84 14.18 9.15 -1.33
CA VAL A 84 15.41 9.85 -0.96
C VAL A 84 15.69 9.62 0.53
N GLY A 85 16.92 9.28 0.87
CA GLY A 85 17.35 9.02 2.25
C GLY A 85 18.48 8.00 2.33
N ASN A 86 18.68 7.41 3.49
CA ASN A 86 19.70 6.37 3.66
C ASN A 86 19.22 5.03 3.09
N LEU A 87 19.44 4.80 1.80
CA LEU A 87 19.04 3.56 1.15
C LEU A 87 20.03 2.43 1.47
N ALA A 88 19.47 1.31 1.93
CA ALA A 88 20.20 0.09 2.26
C ALA A 88 19.40 -1.13 1.82
N ASN A 89 20.02 -2.31 1.89
CA ASN A 89 19.33 -3.57 1.66
C ASN A 89 18.16 -3.74 2.63
N GLY A 90 16.95 -3.94 2.12
CA GLY A 90 15.76 -4.13 2.95
C GLY A 90 14.52 -3.38 2.46
N ALA A 91 13.55 -3.23 3.36
CA ALA A 91 12.29 -2.56 3.07
C ALA A 91 12.53 -1.05 2.85
N VAL A 92 11.86 -0.47 1.84
CA VAL A 92 11.99 0.96 1.51
C VAL A 92 10.66 1.67 1.36
N VAL A 93 9.63 0.96 0.87
CA VAL A 93 8.28 1.50 0.67
C VAL A 93 7.24 0.47 1.11
N THR A 94 6.19 0.94 1.76
CA THR A 94 4.97 0.17 2.02
C THR A 94 3.91 0.58 1.00
N LEU A 95 3.41 -0.36 0.21
CA LEU A 95 2.27 -0.19 -0.69
C LEU A 95 0.99 -0.53 0.05
N HIS A 96 -0.04 0.29 -0.10
CA HIS A 96 -1.41 -0.03 0.31
C HIS A 96 -2.16 -0.58 -0.89
N VAL A 97 -2.78 -1.75 -0.74
CA VAL A 97 -3.43 -2.46 -1.85
C VAL A 97 -4.79 -3.01 -1.39
N PRO A 98 -5.77 -3.16 -2.31
CA PRO A 98 -7.07 -3.72 -2.01
C PRO A 98 -7.04 -5.25 -1.88
N ASP A 99 -5.98 -5.90 -2.37
CA ASP A 99 -5.78 -7.35 -2.24
C ASP A 99 -4.30 -7.73 -2.09
N VAL A 100 -3.90 -8.16 -0.91
CA VAL A 100 -2.55 -8.70 -0.66
C VAL A 100 -2.31 -10.05 -1.34
N GLY A 101 -3.37 -10.80 -1.67
CA GLY A 101 -3.28 -12.05 -2.42
C GLY A 101 -2.78 -11.86 -3.85
N ALA A 102 -2.82 -10.63 -4.36
CA ALA A 102 -2.32 -10.25 -5.67
C ALA A 102 -0.81 -9.93 -5.70
N ALA A 103 -0.05 -10.16 -4.62
CA ALA A 103 1.38 -9.80 -4.52
C ALA A 103 2.21 -10.27 -5.73
N ALA A 104 2.01 -11.50 -6.20
CA ALA A 104 2.72 -12.06 -7.36
C ALA A 104 2.37 -11.41 -8.71
N ARG A 105 1.34 -10.56 -8.76
CA ARG A 105 0.94 -9.80 -9.96
C ARG A 105 1.65 -8.46 -10.08
N TYR A 106 2.42 -8.08 -9.05
CA TYR A 106 3.21 -6.85 -9.09
C TYR A 106 4.60 -7.10 -9.64
N THR A 107 5.05 -6.19 -10.48
CA THR A 107 6.45 -6.04 -10.84
C THR A 107 6.95 -4.70 -10.32
N ALA A 108 8.18 -4.68 -9.82
CA ALA A 108 8.85 -3.46 -9.38
C ALA A 108 10.20 -3.36 -10.08
N THR A 109 10.58 -2.15 -10.49
CA THR A 109 11.80 -1.93 -11.27
C THR A 109 12.49 -0.66 -10.79
N VAL A 110 13.80 -0.74 -10.60
CA VAL A 110 14.66 0.42 -10.36
C VAL A 110 14.90 1.12 -11.69
N LEU A 111 14.60 2.41 -11.76
CA LEU A 111 14.79 3.22 -12.97
C LEU A 111 16.12 3.97 -12.92
N GLU A 112 16.44 4.58 -11.78
CA GLU A 112 17.71 5.27 -11.53
C GLU A 112 18.09 5.14 -10.06
N MET A 113 19.40 5.23 -9.78
CA MET A 113 19.97 5.29 -8.43
C MET A 113 20.98 6.43 -8.37
N ALA A 114 21.05 7.11 -7.23
CA ALA A 114 22.09 8.08 -6.92
C ALA A 114 22.73 7.80 -5.56
N ASN A 115 24.01 8.12 -5.42
CA ASN A 115 24.67 8.11 -4.11
C ASN A 115 24.23 9.31 -3.25
N ARG A 116 24.70 9.37 -2.00
CA ARG A 116 24.40 10.47 -1.05
C ARG A 116 25.03 11.81 -1.42
N GLN A 117 25.81 11.87 -2.49
CA GLN A 117 26.38 13.10 -3.07
C GLN A 117 25.66 13.49 -4.37
N ASP A 118 24.46 12.95 -4.60
CA ASP A 118 23.60 13.21 -5.76
C ASP A 118 24.22 12.81 -7.11
N GLN A 119 25.21 11.91 -7.11
CA GLN A 119 25.79 11.37 -8.32
C GLN A 119 25.03 10.12 -8.77
N LEU A 120 24.53 10.14 -10.00
CA LEU A 120 23.88 8.99 -10.61
C LEU A 120 24.83 7.81 -10.72
N ARG A 121 24.32 6.61 -10.44
CA ARG A 121 25.01 5.35 -10.67
C ARG A 121 25.07 5.10 -12.17
N ALA A 122 26.27 4.91 -12.70
CA ALA A 122 26.48 4.63 -14.12
C ALA A 122 25.91 3.28 -14.58
N SER A 123 25.61 2.37 -13.64
CA SER A 123 25.03 1.06 -13.91
C SER A 123 24.08 0.65 -12.79
N LEU A 124 23.00 -0.06 -13.16
CA LEU A 124 22.05 -0.68 -12.24
C LEU A 124 22.29 -2.19 -12.08
N ALA A 125 23.43 -2.72 -12.53
CA ALA A 125 23.80 -4.11 -12.28
C ALA A 125 23.91 -4.37 -10.76
N GLY A 126 23.24 -5.42 -10.29
CA GLY A 126 23.20 -5.81 -8.87
C GLY A 126 22.11 -5.14 -8.05
N TYR A 127 21.37 -4.19 -8.62
CA TYR A 127 20.17 -3.64 -7.98
C TYR A 127 18.94 -4.50 -8.28
N ALA A 128 18.06 -4.64 -7.30
CA ALA A 128 16.76 -5.24 -7.50
C ALA A 128 15.72 -4.58 -6.59
N LEU A 129 14.47 -4.55 -7.05
CA LEU A 129 13.33 -4.13 -6.25
C LEU A 129 12.27 -5.23 -6.32
N THR A 130 11.85 -5.74 -5.18
CA THR A 130 10.90 -6.87 -5.10
C THR A 130 9.70 -6.48 -4.26
N VAL A 131 8.56 -7.09 -4.56
CA VAL A 131 7.32 -6.91 -3.81
C VAL A 131 7.08 -8.15 -2.95
N ALA A 132 6.88 -7.97 -1.64
CA ALA A 132 6.61 -9.04 -0.70
C ALA A 132 5.44 -8.68 0.23
N PRO A 133 4.68 -9.65 0.75
CA PRO A 133 3.70 -9.42 1.83
C PRO A 133 4.34 -8.84 3.10
#